data_AF-A0A0R0AAD7-F1
#
_entry.id   AF-A0A0R0AAD7-F1
#
_cell.length_a   1.000
_cell.length_b   1.000
_cell.length_c   1.000
_cell.angle_alpha   90.00
_cell.angle_beta   90.00
_cell.angle_gamma   90.00
#
_symmetry.space_group_name_H-M   'P 1'
#
loop_
_entity.id
_entity.type
_entity.pdbx_description
1 polymer ?
#
loop_
_entity_poly.entity_id
_entity_poly.type
_entity_poly.pdbx_seq_one_letter_code
_entity_poly.pdbx_strand_id
1 'polypeptide(L)'
;MLVHVTRFNQVQQYVKADVENYVKSLRQRIGRRMGHEEILERFRVIWELDFLPATHEVRAAGLGDIPLDDFSWDEVLKALPDVLEDIDVRMINGTAKDALDYEENKEKGLKVIAIGGDKLARGLTLEGLCTSYFLRASKMYDTLMQMGRWFGYRPGYLDLCRLYTSPDLVEWFQHISDAAAELREEFDLMANSGATPREFGLKVQSHPELMVTSQIKMRSAKTLLLSYSGQLMQTISFSKGDAQKNMAATRRFIGNLGDPQERNKFGNSFGEISNSWSGHLWSNVSVQAVVDFLADYRTNSNAHRVNSAVLAEFIQKMSMLGELTSWNVAVLGKQSGTPILLSPGIEINKISRGAELFDGGRFAIGVLSDPKDETIGLNHQQWEAALQSTIEMWESKKEAKSTERPTTPGGPAIRKVRGLGALGVPPEPDRGLLLLYAVDPQFEKNTSDGLSDVIGFAISFPGSKADARVEYKVNNVGWEQDYGASE
;
A
#
# COMPACT_ATOMS: atom_id res chain seq x y z
N MET A 1 19.22 -3.98 -17.98
CA MET A 1 19.32 -3.91 -16.49
C MET A 1 19.52 -2.46 -16.08
N LEU A 2 18.91 -2.06 -14.96
CA LEU A 2 19.06 -0.76 -14.34
C LEU A 2 19.76 -0.88 -12.97
N VAL A 3 20.72 0.00 -12.71
CA VAL A 3 21.40 0.15 -11.42
C VAL A 3 21.30 1.60 -10.97
N HIS A 4 20.37 1.85 -10.05
CA HIS A 4 20.13 3.17 -9.49
C HIS A 4 20.73 3.27 -8.08
N VAL A 5 21.80 4.06 -7.96
CA VAL A 5 22.59 4.18 -6.72
C VAL A 5 22.38 5.53 -6.03
N THR A 6 23.15 6.55 -6.41
CA THR A 6 23.19 7.87 -5.79
C THR A 6 23.22 8.97 -6.85
N ARG A 7 22.89 10.20 -6.49
CA ARG A 7 23.01 11.39 -7.34
C ARG A 7 24.46 11.77 -7.66
N PHE A 8 25.42 11.28 -6.88
CA PHE A 8 26.82 11.68 -7.04
C PHE A 8 27.48 10.95 -8.21
N ASN A 9 27.76 11.69 -9.28
CA ASN A 9 28.39 11.15 -10.49
C ASN A 9 29.71 10.41 -10.20
N GLN A 10 30.49 10.87 -9.22
CA GLN A 10 31.75 10.21 -8.86
C GLN A 10 31.54 8.79 -8.32
N VAL A 11 30.53 8.58 -7.47
CA VAL A 11 30.17 7.25 -6.97
C VAL A 11 29.66 6.37 -8.10
N GLN A 12 28.84 6.93 -9.00
CA GLN A 12 28.38 6.21 -10.18
C GLN A 12 29.55 5.76 -11.08
N GLN A 13 30.64 6.52 -11.16
CA GLN A 13 31.84 6.14 -11.93
C GLN A 13 32.55 4.94 -11.34
N TYR A 14 32.67 4.88 -10.01
CA TYR A 14 33.22 3.70 -9.34
C TYR A 14 32.34 2.46 -9.57
N VAL A 15 31.02 2.59 -9.38
CA VAL A 15 30.07 1.50 -9.63
C VAL A 15 30.14 1.01 -11.07
N LYS A 16 30.22 1.94 -12.05
CA LYS A 16 30.39 1.58 -13.47
C LYS A 16 31.68 0.80 -13.70
N ALA A 17 32.81 1.28 -13.18
CA ALA A 17 34.09 0.61 -13.36
C ALA A 17 34.07 -0.81 -12.78
N ASP A 18 33.48 -1.00 -11.59
CA ASP A 18 33.37 -2.32 -10.95
C ASP A 18 32.50 -3.28 -11.77
N VAL A 19 31.34 -2.81 -12.23
CA VAL A 19 30.44 -3.60 -13.08
C VAL A 19 31.09 -3.93 -14.43
N GLU A 20 31.74 -2.97 -15.08
CA GLU A 20 32.48 -3.19 -16.33
C GLU A 20 33.60 -4.22 -16.17
N ASN A 21 34.39 -4.11 -15.10
CA ASN A 21 35.45 -5.06 -14.80
C ASN A 21 34.90 -6.46 -14.57
N TYR A 22 33.76 -6.58 -13.87
CA TYR A 22 33.10 -7.84 -13.63
C TYR A 22 32.58 -8.47 -14.94
N VAL A 23 31.84 -7.72 -15.77
CA VAL A 23 31.33 -8.18 -17.07
C VAL A 23 32.48 -8.59 -18.00
N LYS A 24 33.56 -7.81 -18.03
CA LYS A 24 34.76 -8.14 -18.81
C LYS A 24 35.41 -9.44 -18.35
N SER A 25 35.49 -9.66 -17.03
CA SER A 25 35.99 -10.91 -16.45
C SER A 25 35.12 -12.10 -16.86
N LEU A 26 33.78 -11.96 -16.80
CA LEU A 26 32.84 -12.98 -17.26
C LEU A 26 33.04 -13.32 -18.74
N ARG A 27 33.07 -12.30 -19.61
CA ARG A 27 33.28 -12.45 -21.06
C ARG A 27 34.58 -13.20 -21.36
N GLN A 28 35.67 -12.86 -20.69
CA GLN A 28 36.96 -13.50 -20.89
C GLN A 28 36.97 -14.96 -20.42
N ARG A 29 36.46 -15.25 -19.23
CA ARG A 29 36.48 -16.60 -18.64
C ARG A 29 35.56 -17.55 -19.39
N ILE A 30 34.33 -17.13 -19.67
CA ILE A 30 33.33 -17.95 -20.35
C ILE A 30 33.69 -18.11 -21.83
N GLY A 31 34.07 -17.02 -22.52
CA GLY A 31 34.45 -17.08 -23.94
C GLY A 31 35.69 -17.94 -24.20
N ARG A 32 36.68 -17.92 -23.29
CA ARG A 32 37.90 -18.75 -23.40
C ARG A 32 37.79 -20.11 -22.73
N ARG A 33 36.69 -20.40 -22.02
CA ARG A 33 36.47 -21.61 -21.23
C ARG A 33 37.62 -21.88 -20.23
N MET A 34 38.07 -20.83 -19.53
CA MET A 34 39.12 -20.93 -18.51
C MET A 34 38.65 -20.32 -17.19
N GLY A 35 38.67 -21.12 -16.11
CA GLY A 35 38.24 -20.68 -14.78
C GLY A 35 36.79 -20.22 -14.74
N HIS A 36 35.94 -20.90 -15.50
CA HIS A 36 34.55 -20.56 -15.78
C HIS A 36 33.56 -21.51 -15.07
N GLU A 37 34.04 -22.65 -14.59
CA GLU A 37 33.27 -23.74 -14.01
C GLU A 37 32.48 -23.26 -12.79
N GLU A 38 33.12 -22.55 -11.86
CA GLU A 38 32.46 -21.98 -10.67
C GLU A 38 31.42 -20.92 -11.04
N ILE A 39 31.66 -20.14 -12.08
CA ILE A 39 30.74 -19.10 -12.55
C ILE A 39 29.50 -19.74 -13.18
N LEU A 40 29.71 -20.75 -14.03
CA LEU A 40 28.62 -21.49 -14.67
C LEU A 40 27.78 -22.22 -13.64
N GLU A 41 28.39 -22.84 -12.64
CA GLU A 41 27.66 -23.50 -11.57
C GLU A 41 26.80 -22.50 -10.78
N ARG A 42 27.34 -21.32 -10.46
CA ARG A 42 26.54 -20.25 -9.82
C ARG A 42 25.36 -19.80 -10.66
N PHE A 43 25.54 -19.63 -11.97
CA PHE A 43 24.44 -19.26 -12.88
C PHE A 43 23.41 -20.38 -13.00
N ARG A 44 23.85 -21.64 -13.03
CA ARG A 44 22.98 -22.80 -13.02
C ARG A 44 22.12 -22.87 -11.76
N VAL A 45 22.73 -22.69 -10.59
CA VAL A 45 22.02 -22.67 -9.30
C VAL A 45 20.97 -21.57 -9.28
N ILE A 46 21.29 -20.37 -9.78
CA ILE A 46 20.32 -19.27 -9.87
C ILE A 46 19.19 -19.62 -10.86
N TRP A 47 19.51 -20.22 -12.01
CA TRP A 47 18.51 -20.65 -12.98
C TRP A 47 17.54 -21.69 -12.39
N GLU A 48 18.08 -22.73 -11.76
CA GLU A 48 17.33 -23.88 -11.26
C GLU A 48 16.55 -23.56 -9.97
N LEU A 49 17.06 -22.69 -9.10
CA LEU A 49 16.46 -22.43 -7.78
C LEU A 49 15.68 -21.10 -7.68
N ASP A 50 15.86 -20.17 -8.64
CA ASP A 50 15.16 -18.88 -8.63
C ASP A 50 14.34 -18.69 -9.91
N PHE A 51 14.96 -18.69 -11.10
CA PHE A 51 14.23 -18.38 -12.33
C PHE A 51 13.18 -19.43 -12.71
N LEU A 52 13.54 -20.71 -12.76
CA LEU A 52 12.60 -21.78 -13.13
C LEU A 52 11.39 -21.86 -12.16
N PRO A 53 11.57 -21.89 -10.83
CA PRO A 53 10.44 -21.85 -9.90
C PRO A 53 9.57 -20.61 -10.06
N ALA A 54 10.17 -19.42 -10.23
CA ALA A 54 9.40 -18.19 -10.43
C ALA A 54 8.58 -18.22 -11.73
N THR A 55 9.14 -18.76 -12.82
CA THR A 55 8.39 -18.96 -14.07
C THR A 55 7.19 -19.87 -13.85
N HIS A 56 7.33 -20.94 -13.07
CA HIS A 56 6.22 -21.83 -12.74
C HIS A 56 5.15 -21.13 -11.90
N GLU A 57 5.52 -20.32 -10.91
CA GLU A 57 4.58 -19.53 -10.10
C GLU A 57 3.81 -18.51 -10.94
N VAL A 58 4.49 -17.78 -11.82
CA VAL A 58 3.86 -16.80 -12.73
C VAL A 58 2.90 -17.50 -13.70
N ARG A 59 3.30 -18.65 -14.24
CA ARG A 59 2.47 -19.48 -15.13
C ARG A 59 1.22 -20.00 -14.42
N ALA A 60 1.40 -20.52 -13.20
CA ALA A 60 0.30 -21.04 -12.39
C ALA A 60 -0.70 -19.94 -11.99
N ALA A 61 -0.22 -18.72 -11.76
CA ALA A 61 -1.06 -17.56 -11.48
C ALA A 61 -1.76 -16.97 -12.72
N GLY A 62 -1.43 -17.45 -13.93
CA GLY A 62 -1.97 -16.91 -15.19
C GLY A 62 -1.56 -15.46 -15.45
N LEU A 63 -0.39 -15.04 -14.93
CA LEU A 63 0.07 -13.67 -15.00
C LEU A 63 0.95 -13.43 -16.23
N GLY A 64 0.47 -12.57 -17.14
CA GLY A 64 1.22 -12.16 -18.32
C GLY A 64 1.29 -13.23 -19.42
N ASP A 65 1.84 -12.83 -20.56
CA ASP A 65 2.10 -13.71 -21.71
C ASP A 65 3.55 -14.20 -21.59
N ILE A 66 3.78 -15.37 -21.00
CA ILE A 66 5.12 -15.96 -20.81
C ILE A 66 5.24 -17.28 -21.57
N PRO A 67 6.47 -17.74 -21.90
CA PRO A 67 6.66 -19.00 -22.61
C PRO A 67 5.97 -20.20 -21.95
N LEU A 68 5.29 -21.01 -22.78
CA LEU A 68 4.58 -22.22 -22.32
C LEU A 68 5.55 -23.31 -21.87
N ASP A 69 6.69 -23.41 -22.53
CA ASP A 69 7.72 -24.40 -22.26
C ASP A 69 8.88 -23.80 -21.47
N ASP A 70 9.52 -24.64 -20.65
CA ASP A 70 10.71 -24.27 -19.91
C ASP A 70 11.96 -24.37 -20.78
N PHE A 71 12.91 -23.46 -20.57
CA PHE A 71 14.24 -23.59 -21.17
C PHE A 71 15.14 -24.47 -20.31
N SER A 72 15.86 -25.37 -20.95
CA SER A 72 16.89 -26.18 -20.30
C SER A 72 18.13 -25.32 -19.97
N TRP A 73 18.89 -25.73 -18.94
CA TRP A 73 20.17 -25.10 -18.64
C TRP A 73 21.14 -25.11 -19.83
N ASP A 74 21.12 -26.17 -20.65
CA ASP A 74 21.97 -26.26 -21.84
C ASP A 74 21.61 -25.22 -22.91
N GLU A 75 20.34 -24.85 -23.04
CA GLU A 75 19.90 -23.76 -23.93
C GLU A 75 20.37 -22.40 -23.42
N VAL A 76 20.22 -22.15 -22.12
CA VAL A 76 20.73 -20.93 -21.47
C VAL A 76 22.25 -20.82 -21.62
N LEU A 77 22.97 -21.92 -21.41
CA LEU A 77 24.42 -22.00 -21.51
C LEU A 77 24.91 -21.68 -22.94
N LYS A 78 24.19 -22.13 -23.97
CA LYS A 78 24.51 -21.85 -25.37
C LYS A 78 24.37 -20.38 -25.73
N ALA A 79 23.37 -19.70 -25.17
CA ALA A 79 23.12 -18.28 -25.45
C ALA A 79 24.06 -17.32 -24.67
N LEU A 80 24.66 -17.78 -23.58
CA LEU A 80 25.41 -16.95 -22.65
C LEU A 80 26.61 -16.21 -23.27
N PRO A 81 27.47 -16.82 -24.12
CA PRO A 81 28.61 -16.12 -24.72
C PRO A 81 28.18 -14.93 -25.58
N ASP A 82 27.17 -15.13 -26.44
CA ASP A 82 26.65 -14.09 -27.34
C ASP A 82 26.02 -12.94 -26.56
N VAL A 83 25.27 -13.26 -25.49
CA VAL A 83 24.70 -12.25 -24.59
C VAL A 83 25.80 -11.45 -23.89
N LEU A 84 26.83 -12.10 -23.35
CA LEU A 84 27.92 -11.43 -22.64
C LEU A 84 28.78 -10.55 -23.56
N GLU A 85 28.95 -10.93 -24.83
CA GLU A 85 29.68 -10.13 -25.81
C GLU A 85 28.97 -8.80 -26.10
N ASP A 86 27.65 -8.86 -26.21
CA ASP A 86 26.79 -7.72 -26.56
C ASP A 86 26.46 -6.79 -25.37
N ILE A 87 26.72 -7.21 -24.13
CA ILE A 87 26.46 -6.35 -22.96
C ILE A 87 27.36 -5.11 -22.98
N ASP A 88 26.71 -3.95 -22.93
CA ASP A 88 27.33 -2.65 -22.78
C ASP A 88 26.94 -2.02 -21.43
N VAL A 89 27.92 -1.44 -20.72
CA VAL A 89 27.70 -0.81 -19.41
C VAL A 89 27.79 0.69 -19.59
N ARG A 90 26.65 1.37 -19.42
CA ARG A 90 26.55 2.82 -19.66
C ARG A 90 26.18 3.58 -18.42
N MET A 91 26.79 4.75 -18.26
CA MET A 91 26.33 5.74 -17.29
C MET A 91 25.35 6.68 -17.96
N ILE A 92 24.20 6.92 -17.34
CA ILE A 92 23.18 7.82 -17.89
C ILE A 92 23.05 9.05 -17.00
N ASN A 93 23.55 10.18 -17.49
CA ASN A 93 23.61 11.46 -16.77
C ASN A 93 22.70 12.55 -17.38
N GLY A 94 21.83 12.16 -18.31
CA GLY A 94 20.83 13.02 -18.95
C GLY A 94 21.43 14.13 -19.81
N THR A 95 22.52 13.86 -20.53
CA THR A 95 22.94 14.66 -21.68
C THR A 95 22.41 14.02 -22.98
N ALA A 96 22.25 14.80 -24.06
CA ALA A 96 21.73 14.30 -25.34
C ALA A 96 22.57 13.15 -25.95
N LYS A 97 23.82 12.97 -25.49
CA LYS A 97 24.70 11.85 -25.88
C LYS A 97 24.44 10.56 -25.09
N ASP A 98 23.61 10.60 -24.04
CA ASP A 98 23.27 9.44 -23.18
C ASP A 98 21.96 8.77 -23.61
N ALA A 99 21.34 9.21 -24.71
CA ALA A 99 20.12 8.60 -25.23
C ALA A 99 20.43 7.19 -25.74
N LEU A 100 19.74 6.19 -25.18
CA LEU A 100 19.77 4.83 -25.69
C LEU A 100 19.02 4.83 -27.01
N ASP A 101 19.77 4.83 -28.12
CA ASP A 101 19.19 4.81 -29.45
C ASP A 101 18.80 3.38 -29.83
N TYR A 102 17.58 3.01 -29.46
CA TYR A 102 16.98 1.73 -29.81
C TYR A 102 16.66 1.63 -31.30
N GLU A 103 16.43 2.75 -31.98
CA GLU A 103 16.10 2.82 -33.41
C GLU A 103 17.32 2.45 -34.28
N GLU A 104 18.49 3.00 -33.97
CA GLU A 104 19.75 2.68 -34.67
C GLU A 104 20.22 1.23 -34.43
N ASN A 105 19.77 0.58 -33.36
CA ASN A 105 20.20 -0.77 -32.97
C ASN A 105 19.10 -1.84 -33.13
N LYS A 106 18.05 -1.58 -33.92
CA LYS A 106 16.89 -2.48 -34.10
C LYS A 106 17.24 -3.91 -34.55
N GLU A 107 18.26 -4.09 -35.39
CA GLU A 107 18.59 -5.41 -35.94
C GLU A 107 19.32 -6.34 -34.95
N LYS A 108 20.16 -5.79 -34.05
CA LYS A 108 20.89 -6.57 -33.04
C LYS A 108 20.25 -6.53 -31.65
N GLY A 109 19.41 -5.53 -31.39
CA GLY A 109 18.96 -5.19 -30.05
C GLY A 109 20.08 -4.56 -29.22
N LEU A 110 19.71 -3.88 -28.13
CA LEU A 110 20.66 -3.20 -27.26
C LEU A 110 20.62 -3.81 -25.85
N LYS A 111 21.67 -4.56 -25.48
CA LYS A 111 21.79 -5.21 -24.17
C LYS A 111 22.59 -4.29 -23.23
N VAL A 112 21.89 -3.50 -22.41
CA VAL A 112 22.55 -2.47 -21.57
C VAL A 112 22.39 -2.71 -20.09
N ILE A 113 23.49 -2.51 -19.35
CA ILE A 113 23.47 -2.24 -17.92
C ILE A 113 23.59 -0.74 -17.73
N ALA A 114 22.46 -0.08 -17.45
CA ALA A 114 22.38 1.35 -17.27
C ALA A 114 22.60 1.73 -15.81
N ILE A 115 23.57 2.59 -15.53
CA ILE A 115 23.95 3.02 -14.18
C ILE A 115 23.70 4.52 -14.05
N GLY A 116 23.02 4.94 -12.99
CA GLY A 116 22.80 6.36 -12.75
C GLY A 116 22.06 6.68 -11.46
N GLY A 117 21.58 7.91 -11.38
CA GLY A 117 20.82 8.46 -10.24
C GLY A 117 19.59 9.23 -10.70
N ASP A 118 19.38 10.43 -10.14
CA ASP A 118 18.18 11.27 -10.28
C ASP A 118 17.65 11.51 -11.70
N LYS A 119 18.54 11.51 -12.70
CA LYS A 119 18.16 11.74 -14.10
C LYS A 119 17.77 10.48 -14.84
N LEU A 120 18.32 9.34 -14.44
CA LEU A 120 17.84 8.03 -14.88
C LEU A 120 16.45 7.76 -14.28
N ALA A 121 16.21 8.38 -13.12
CA ALA A 121 14.97 8.31 -12.37
C ALA A 121 13.81 9.17 -12.92
N ARG A 122 13.91 9.81 -14.10
CA ARG A 122 12.82 10.63 -14.65
C ARG A 122 12.78 10.58 -16.18
N GLY A 123 11.69 10.06 -16.74
CA GLY A 123 11.38 10.20 -18.16
C GLY A 123 12.09 9.23 -19.12
N LEU A 124 12.98 8.35 -18.64
CA LEU A 124 13.60 7.32 -19.46
C LEU A 124 12.80 6.01 -19.39
N THR A 125 12.35 5.51 -20.54
CA THR A 125 11.75 4.17 -20.65
C THR A 125 12.81 3.25 -21.21
N LEU A 126 13.19 2.23 -20.44
CA LEU A 126 14.09 1.18 -20.89
C LEU A 126 13.25 0.03 -21.45
N GLU A 127 13.33 -0.20 -22.76
CA GLU A 127 12.73 -1.38 -23.39
C GLU A 127 13.50 -2.64 -22.97
N GLY A 128 12.78 -3.74 -22.70
CA GLY A 128 13.40 -4.99 -22.26
C GLY A 128 14.03 -4.92 -20.86
N LEU A 129 13.53 -4.04 -19.98
CA LEU A 129 14.05 -3.94 -18.62
C LEU A 129 13.62 -5.16 -17.78
N CYS A 130 14.53 -6.11 -17.58
CA CYS A 130 14.27 -7.29 -16.74
C CYS A 130 14.75 -7.11 -15.30
N THR A 131 15.89 -6.46 -15.06
CA THR A 131 16.48 -6.38 -13.71
C THR A 131 16.71 -4.94 -13.29
N SER A 132 16.25 -4.60 -12.08
CA SER A 132 16.38 -3.27 -11.49
C SER A 132 16.95 -3.34 -10.09
N TYR A 133 18.11 -2.71 -9.87
CA TYR A 133 18.68 -2.43 -8.55
C TYR A 133 18.35 -1.00 -8.17
N PHE A 134 17.71 -0.85 -7.03
CA PHE A 134 17.12 0.41 -6.64
C PHE A 134 17.27 0.67 -5.15
N LEU A 135 18.16 1.60 -4.79
CA LEU A 135 18.52 1.85 -3.39
C LEU A 135 18.01 3.19 -2.85
N ARG A 136 17.40 4.03 -3.70
CA ARG A 136 16.99 5.36 -3.28
C ARG A 136 15.58 5.35 -2.73
N ALA A 137 15.44 5.49 -1.43
CA ALA A 137 14.16 5.78 -0.83
C ALA A 137 13.64 7.16 -1.28
N SER A 138 12.47 7.21 -1.90
CA SER A 138 11.66 8.42 -1.98
C SER A 138 10.28 8.01 -1.50
N LYS A 139 9.81 8.59 -0.40
CA LYS A 139 8.46 8.32 0.11
C LYS A 139 7.37 9.16 -0.58
N MET A 140 7.74 10.02 -1.53
CA MET A 140 6.79 10.86 -2.28
C MET A 140 6.03 10.04 -3.31
N TYR A 141 4.70 10.11 -3.26
CA TYR A 141 3.78 9.35 -4.12
C TYR A 141 4.04 9.59 -5.61
N ASP A 142 4.14 10.86 -6.03
CA ASP A 142 4.39 11.21 -7.44
C ASP A 142 5.74 10.66 -7.94
N THR A 143 6.79 10.75 -7.11
CA THR A 143 8.07 10.15 -7.44
C THR A 143 7.94 8.64 -7.52
N LEU A 144 7.32 7.97 -6.54
CA LEU A 144 7.14 6.50 -6.55
C LEU A 144 6.33 6.01 -7.75
N MET A 145 5.25 6.71 -8.12
CA MET A 145 4.47 6.41 -9.33
C MET A 145 5.29 6.62 -10.62
N GLN A 146 6.11 7.66 -10.69
CA GLN A 146 7.05 7.85 -11.81
C GLN A 146 8.13 6.76 -11.83
N MET A 147 8.60 6.34 -10.65
CA MET A 147 9.60 5.30 -10.43
C MET A 147 9.08 3.90 -10.76
N GLY A 148 7.76 3.66 -10.64
CA GLY A 148 7.14 2.37 -10.95
C GLY A 148 7.34 1.90 -12.40
N ARG A 149 7.70 2.83 -13.30
CA ARG A 149 8.12 2.49 -14.68
C ARG A 149 9.42 1.69 -14.74
N TRP A 150 10.22 1.67 -13.68
CA TRP A 150 11.47 0.89 -13.61
C TRP A 150 11.28 -0.55 -13.14
N PHE A 151 10.06 -0.99 -12.89
CA PHE A 151 9.78 -2.41 -12.73
C PHE A 151 9.73 -3.16 -14.05
N GLY A 152 9.80 -2.45 -15.18
CA GLY A 152 10.01 -3.08 -16.49
C GLY A 152 8.83 -3.92 -16.99
N TYR A 153 7.65 -3.79 -16.37
CA TYR A 153 6.46 -4.59 -16.67
C TYR A 153 6.12 -4.55 -18.16
N ARG A 154 6.34 -5.67 -18.84
CA ARG A 154 5.97 -5.87 -20.24
C ARG A 154 5.55 -7.33 -20.47
N PRO A 155 4.62 -7.55 -21.42
CA PRO A 155 4.30 -8.90 -21.91
C PRO A 155 5.55 -9.60 -22.45
N GLY A 156 5.62 -10.93 -22.31
CA GLY A 156 6.66 -11.77 -22.91
C GLY A 156 7.74 -12.28 -21.95
N TYR A 157 8.00 -11.59 -20.83
CA TYR A 157 9.16 -11.89 -19.97
C TYR A 157 8.97 -11.54 -18.49
N LEU A 158 7.72 -11.51 -18.02
CA LEU A 158 7.38 -11.12 -16.64
C LEU A 158 8.07 -12.02 -15.60
N ASP A 159 8.21 -13.30 -15.90
CA ASP A 159 8.86 -14.31 -15.07
C ASP A 159 10.35 -14.05 -14.83
N LEU A 160 11.00 -13.34 -15.75
CA LEU A 160 12.41 -12.98 -15.68
C LEU A 160 12.66 -11.66 -14.94
N CYS A 161 11.60 -10.91 -14.59
CA CYS A 161 11.74 -9.62 -13.94
C CYS A 161 12.23 -9.76 -12.49
N ARG A 162 13.24 -8.97 -12.09
CA ARG A 162 13.78 -8.95 -10.73
C ARG A 162 14.00 -7.52 -10.23
N LEU A 163 13.48 -7.26 -9.03
CA LEU A 163 13.64 -6.01 -8.31
C LEU A 163 14.47 -6.24 -7.06
N TYR A 164 15.60 -5.55 -6.98
CA TYR A 164 16.46 -5.53 -5.80
C TYR A 164 16.36 -4.14 -5.17
N THR A 165 15.73 -4.06 -4.00
CA THR A 165 15.47 -2.80 -3.29
C THR A 165 15.49 -3.01 -1.78
N SER A 166 15.43 -1.94 -1.00
CA SER A 166 15.32 -2.05 0.46
C SER A 166 13.92 -2.53 0.89
N PRO A 167 13.79 -3.23 2.04
CA PRO A 167 12.50 -3.61 2.61
C PRO A 167 11.53 -2.44 2.75
N ASP A 168 12.01 -1.31 3.27
CA ASP A 168 11.23 -0.07 3.38
C ASP A 168 10.57 0.29 2.04
N LEU A 169 11.32 0.27 0.95
CA LEU A 169 10.81 0.64 -0.37
C LEU A 169 9.75 -0.34 -0.88
N VAL A 170 9.91 -1.65 -0.62
CA VAL A 170 8.87 -2.64 -0.94
C VAL A 170 7.58 -2.28 -0.21
N GLU A 171 7.67 -1.96 1.08
CA GLU A 171 6.52 -1.57 1.90
C GLU A 171 5.82 -0.31 1.34
N TRP A 172 6.59 0.75 1.05
CA TRP A 172 6.05 1.97 0.46
C TRP A 172 5.35 1.71 -0.89
N PHE A 173 5.91 0.84 -1.73
CA PHE A 173 5.29 0.48 -3.02
C PHE A 173 4.03 -0.37 -2.86
N GLN A 174 3.97 -1.27 -1.88
CA GLN A 174 2.76 -2.04 -1.57
C GLN A 174 1.64 -1.09 -1.12
N HIS A 175 1.90 -0.23 -0.14
CA HIS A 175 0.91 0.73 0.36
C HIS A 175 0.40 1.67 -0.74
N ILE A 176 1.29 2.15 -1.60
CA ILE A 176 0.92 3.01 -2.73
C ILE A 176 0.13 2.25 -3.79
N SER A 177 0.45 0.97 -4.02
CA SER A 177 -0.27 0.15 -4.99
C SER A 177 -1.68 -0.14 -4.51
N ASP A 178 -1.87 -0.41 -3.23
CA ASP A 178 -3.18 -0.61 -2.60
C ASP A 178 -4.00 0.67 -2.65
N ALA A 179 -3.42 1.80 -2.22
CA ALA A 179 -3.98 3.15 -2.34
C ALA A 179 -4.43 3.48 -3.77
N ALA A 180 -3.55 3.24 -4.75
CA ALA A 180 -3.84 3.48 -6.15
C ALA A 180 -4.92 2.54 -6.70
N ALA A 181 -5.00 1.29 -6.20
CA ALA A 181 -6.02 0.34 -6.60
C ALA A 181 -7.39 0.74 -6.06
N GLU A 182 -7.48 1.08 -4.77
CA GLU A 182 -8.71 1.56 -4.13
C GLU A 182 -9.20 2.85 -4.79
N LEU A 183 -8.31 3.79 -5.09
CA LEU A 183 -8.69 5.01 -5.77
C LEU A 183 -9.19 4.76 -7.21
N ARG A 184 -8.57 3.84 -7.95
CA ARG A 184 -9.08 3.46 -9.28
C ARG A 184 -10.48 2.86 -9.17
N GLU A 185 -10.73 2.04 -8.16
CA GLU A 185 -12.06 1.49 -7.89
C GLU A 185 -13.08 2.59 -7.57
N GLU A 186 -12.71 3.60 -6.77
CA GLU A 186 -13.56 4.77 -6.55
C GLU A 186 -13.86 5.54 -7.83
N PHE A 187 -12.87 5.70 -8.71
CA PHE A 187 -13.07 6.36 -9.99
C PHE A 187 -13.95 5.57 -10.95
N ASP A 188 -13.83 4.25 -10.96
CA ASP A 188 -14.73 3.36 -11.70
C ASP A 188 -16.17 3.53 -11.16
N LEU A 189 -16.36 3.57 -9.84
CA LEU A 189 -17.68 3.84 -9.22
C LEU A 189 -18.24 5.21 -9.59
N MET A 190 -17.39 6.23 -9.61
CA MET A 190 -17.76 7.60 -9.96
C MET A 190 -18.19 7.66 -11.44
N ALA A 191 -17.40 7.11 -12.35
CA ALA A 191 -17.69 7.04 -13.77
C ALA A 191 -19.00 6.29 -14.05
N ASN A 192 -19.21 5.13 -13.41
CA ASN A 192 -20.44 4.36 -13.55
C ASN A 192 -21.67 5.09 -12.98
N SER A 193 -21.49 5.98 -12.00
CA SER A 193 -22.55 6.86 -11.49
C SER A 193 -22.73 8.16 -12.28
N GLY A 194 -22.01 8.36 -13.38
CA GLY A 194 -22.12 9.56 -14.22
C GLY A 194 -21.41 10.80 -13.67
N ALA A 195 -20.44 10.64 -12.76
CA ALA A 195 -19.66 11.77 -12.25
C ALA A 195 -18.80 12.42 -13.33
N THR A 196 -18.58 13.72 -13.20
CA THR A 196 -17.85 14.54 -14.16
C THR A 196 -16.33 14.53 -13.91
N PRO A 197 -15.50 14.81 -14.94
CA PRO A 197 -14.06 14.99 -14.76
C PRO A 197 -13.68 16.11 -13.77
N ARG A 198 -14.57 17.10 -13.56
CA ARG A 198 -14.36 18.16 -12.57
C ARG A 198 -14.44 17.60 -11.14
N GLU A 199 -15.44 16.76 -10.86
CA GLU A 199 -15.59 16.10 -9.56
C GLU A 199 -14.43 15.15 -9.29
N PHE A 200 -13.96 14.44 -10.31
CA PHE A 200 -12.72 13.66 -10.24
C PHE A 200 -11.52 14.51 -9.82
N GLY A 201 -11.30 15.65 -10.50
CA GLY A 201 -10.18 16.54 -10.19
C GLY A 201 -10.22 17.09 -8.76
N LEU A 202 -11.41 17.42 -8.26
CA LEU A 202 -11.60 17.87 -6.88
C LEU A 202 -11.32 16.75 -5.88
N LYS A 203 -11.78 15.53 -6.14
CA LYS A 203 -11.53 14.35 -5.30
C LYS A 203 -10.03 14.04 -5.19
N VAL A 204 -9.31 14.04 -6.31
CA VAL A 204 -7.84 13.87 -6.36
C VAL A 204 -7.13 14.93 -5.50
N GLN A 205 -7.55 16.19 -5.60
CA GLN A 205 -6.97 17.31 -4.86
C GLN A 205 -7.22 17.28 -3.36
N SER A 206 -8.17 16.49 -2.87
CA SER A 206 -8.45 16.37 -1.43
C SER A 206 -8.13 14.98 -0.88
N HIS A 207 -7.66 14.05 -1.72
CA HIS A 207 -7.42 12.67 -1.33
C HIS A 207 -6.19 12.57 -0.40
N PRO A 208 -6.32 11.97 0.79
CA PRO A 208 -5.23 11.87 1.76
C PRO A 208 -3.96 11.25 1.18
N GLU A 209 -4.10 10.25 0.31
CA GLU A 209 -2.96 9.46 -0.21
C GLU A 209 -2.26 10.09 -1.44
N LEU A 210 -2.98 10.84 -2.28
CA LEU A 210 -2.41 11.41 -3.51
C LEU A 210 -1.76 12.79 -3.32
N MET A 211 -2.02 13.44 -2.20
CA MET A 211 -1.67 14.83 -1.95
C MET A 211 -0.19 15.07 -1.64
N VAL A 212 0.61 14.02 -1.47
CA VAL A 212 2.06 14.10 -1.25
C VAL A 212 2.78 14.36 -2.58
N THR A 213 2.60 15.56 -3.14
CA THR A 213 3.20 15.96 -4.42
C THR A 213 4.29 17.03 -4.25
N SER A 214 5.55 16.58 -4.37
CA SER A 214 6.78 17.35 -4.67
C SER A 214 7.31 18.40 -3.66
N GLN A 215 8.60 18.25 -3.33
CA GLN A 215 9.43 19.16 -2.51
C GLN A 215 9.36 20.65 -2.92
N ILE A 216 9.09 20.96 -4.19
CA ILE A 216 9.08 22.35 -4.68
C ILE A 216 7.83 23.11 -4.22
N LYS A 217 6.69 22.43 -4.00
CA LYS A 217 5.45 23.06 -3.52
C LYS A 217 5.43 23.28 -2.00
N MET A 218 6.35 22.68 -1.24
CA MET A 218 6.34 22.62 0.23
C MET A 218 7.38 23.51 0.95
N ARG A 219 8.30 24.17 0.23
CA ARG A 219 9.26 25.11 0.85
C ARG A 219 8.60 26.26 1.62
N SER A 220 7.39 26.62 1.24
CA SER A 220 6.43 27.34 2.08
C SER A 220 5.50 26.29 2.68
N ALA A 221 5.42 26.17 4.02
CA ALA A 221 4.44 25.29 4.66
C ALA A 221 3.05 25.56 4.07
N LYS A 222 2.59 24.69 3.16
CA LYS A 222 1.27 24.82 2.55
C LYS A 222 0.32 23.98 3.38
N THR A 223 -0.65 24.66 3.97
CA THR A 223 -1.86 24.03 4.49
C THR A 223 -2.47 23.16 3.39
N LEU A 224 -2.58 21.86 3.64
CA LEU A 224 -3.28 20.90 2.78
C LEU A 224 -4.75 20.83 3.20
N LEU A 225 -5.66 20.64 2.26
CA LEU A 225 -7.09 20.46 2.54
C LEU A 225 -7.46 19.00 2.28
N LEU A 226 -7.69 18.23 3.34
CA LEU A 226 -7.99 16.80 3.26
C LEU A 226 -9.50 16.55 3.44
N SER A 227 -10.04 15.60 2.68
CA SER A 227 -11.38 15.05 2.90
C SER A 227 -11.27 13.54 3.10
N TYR A 228 -11.94 13.03 4.13
CA TYR A 228 -11.99 11.58 4.42
C TYR A 228 -13.33 10.95 4.03
N SER A 229 -14.23 11.69 3.36
CA SER A 229 -15.53 11.17 2.93
C SER A 229 -15.37 9.97 2.01
N GLY A 230 -16.03 8.86 2.34
CA GLY A 230 -15.95 7.61 1.58
C GLY A 230 -14.62 6.89 1.70
N GLN A 231 -13.77 7.18 2.69
CA GLN A 231 -12.45 6.55 2.89
C GLN A 231 -12.44 5.55 4.06
N LEU A 232 -11.55 4.56 3.99
CA LEU A 232 -11.21 3.70 5.13
C LEU A 232 -9.86 4.13 5.72
N MET A 233 -9.89 4.64 6.95
CA MET A 233 -8.69 5.12 7.65
C MET A 233 -8.29 4.16 8.76
N GLN A 234 -7.12 3.54 8.69
CA GLN A 234 -6.68 2.53 9.66
C GLN A 234 -5.26 2.75 10.19
N THR A 235 -5.05 2.54 11.48
CA THR A 235 -3.72 2.63 12.10
C THR A 235 -2.91 1.37 11.82
N ILE A 236 -1.86 1.52 11.01
CA ILE A 236 -0.90 0.46 10.68
C ILE A 236 0.50 0.73 11.24
N SER A 237 0.76 1.96 11.72
CA SER A 237 2.03 2.37 12.30
C SER A 237 1.87 2.81 13.75
N PHE A 238 2.75 2.32 14.61
CA PHE A 238 2.70 2.48 16.05
C PHE A 238 4.04 2.94 16.61
N SER A 239 3.98 3.55 17.80
CA SER A 239 5.13 4.02 18.55
C SER A 239 5.11 3.40 19.94
N LYS A 240 6.23 2.79 20.37
CA LYS A 240 6.40 2.25 21.73
C LYS A 240 6.04 3.28 22.80
N GLY A 241 6.43 4.54 22.59
CA GLY A 241 6.23 5.62 23.57
C GLY A 241 4.77 6.07 23.73
N ASP A 242 3.91 5.74 22.76
CA ASP A 242 2.50 6.15 22.77
C ASP A 242 1.54 4.98 23.07
N ALA A 243 1.99 3.73 22.94
CA ALA A 243 1.21 2.53 23.18
C ALA A 243 0.39 2.55 24.49
N GLN A 244 1.04 2.86 25.62
CA GLN A 244 0.39 2.93 26.93
C GLN A 244 -0.64 4.06 27.02
N LYS A 245 -0.36 5.22 26.40
CA LYS A 245 -1.28 6.37 26.39
C LYS A 245 -2.50 6.06 25.54
N ASN A 246 -2.31 5.44 24.39
CA ASN A 246 -3.39 5.03 23.49
C ASN A 246 -4.26 3.94 24.13
N MET A 247 -3.65 3.00 24.85
CA MET A 247 -4.38 2.03 25.66
C MET A 247 -5.21 2.73 26.73
N ALA A 248 -4.63 3.67 27.48
CA ALA A 248 -5.36 4.44 28.51
C ALA A 248 -6.52 5.27 27.93
N ALA A 249 -6.32 5.93 26.79
CA ALA A 249 -7.37 6.66 26.07
C ALA A 249 -8.51 5.72 25.65
N THR A 250 -8.16 4.53 25.12
CA THR A 250 -9.15 3.50 24.75
C THR A 250 -9.94 3.01 25.95
N ARG A 251 -9.28 2.70 27.07
CA ARG A 251 -9.96 2.25 28.29
C ARG A 251 -10.93 3.29 28.82
N ARG A 252 -10.53 4.57 28.83
CA ARG A 252 -11.41 5.68 29.22
C ARG A 252 -12.60 5.81 28.27
N PHE A 253 -12.36 5.76 26.96
CA PHE A 253 -13.40 5.83 25.95
C PHE A 253 -14.43 4.72 26.14
N ILE A 254 -14.00 3.46 26.16
CA ILE A 254 -14.89 2.30 26.37
C ILE A 254 -15.58 2.35 27.72
N GLY A 255 -14.89 2.78 28.79
CA GLY A 255 -15.50 2.97 30.11
C GLY A 255 -16.63 3.99 30.11
N ASN A 256 -16.52 5.04 29.30
CA ASN A 256 -17.54 6.09 29.18
C ASN A 256 -18.73 5.69 28.29
N LEU A 257 -18.57 4.70 27.39
CA LEU A 257 -19.67 4.21 26.56
C LEU A 257 -20.71 3.39 27.34
N GLY A 258 -20.32 2.84 28.50
CA GLY A 258 -21.18 1.95 29.29
C GLY A 258 -21.34 0.56 28.65
N ASP A 259 -22.47 -0.10 28.92
CA ASP A 259 -22.72 -1.45 28.43
C ASP A 259 -23.02 -1.49 26.91
N PRO A 260 -22.40 -2.42 26.16
CA PRO A 260 -22.67 -2.58 24.73
C PRO A 260 -24.06 -3.17 24.48
N GLN A 261 -24.67 -2.84 23.34
CA GLN A 261 -25.91 -3.47 22.91
C GLN A 261 -25.70 -4.96 22.55
N GLU A 262 -24.54 -5.30 21.98
CA GLU A 262 -24.17 -6.70 21.72
C GLU A 262 -22.85 -7.05 22.41
N ARG A 263 -22.82 -8.19 23.12
CA ARG A 263 -21.70 -8.57 23.99
C ARG A 263 -21.07 -9.89 23.58
N ASN A 264 -19.73 -9.94 23.60
CA ASN A 264 -18.88 -11.10 23.28
C ASN A 264 -18.97 -11.63 21.84
N LYS A 265 -20.16 -11.63 21.23
CA LYS A 265 -20.38 -12.07 19.86
C LYS A 265 -21.58 -11.35 19.26
N PHE A 266 -21.45 -10.92 18.01
CA PHE A 266 -22.55 -10.36 17.23
C PHE A 266 -22.41 -10.76 15.75
N GLY A 267 -23.43 -10.46 14.96
CA GLY A 267 -23.46 -10.86 13.56
C GLY A 267 -24.57 -10.19 12.76
N ASN A 268 -24.38 -10.15 11.46
CA ASN A 268 -25.38 -9.68 10.51
C ASN A 268 -25.70 -10.83 9.54
N SER A 269 -26.97 -10.94 9.16
CA SER A 269 -27.43 -11.90 8.16
C SER A 269 -27.98 -11.15 6.95
N PHE A 270 -27.54 -11.56 5.77
CA PHE A 270 -27.87 -10.98 4.47
C PHE A 270 -28.45 -12.06 3.54
N GLY A 271 -29.45 -12.80 4.03
CA GLY A 271 -29.99 -13.97 3.35
C GLY A 271 -29.16 -15.22 3.67
N GLU A 272 -28.54 -15.83 2.65
CA GLU A 272 -27.71 -17.03 2.82
C GLU A 272 -26.32 -16.72 3.40
N ILE A 273 -25.87 -15.47 3.29
CA ILE A 273 -24.57 -15.03 3.80
C ILE A 273 -24.77 -14.47 5.21
N SER A 274 -23.97 -14.96 6.16
CA SER A 274 -23.93 -14.42 7.51
C SER A 274 -22.50 -14.14 7.94
N ASN A 275 -22.30 -12.96 8.53
CA ASN A 275 -21.04 -12.58 9.15
C ASN A 275 -21.18 -12.65 10.66
N SER A 276 -20.11 -13.06 11.34
CA SER A 276 -20.05 -13.08 12.80
C SER A 276 -18.71 -12.57 13.30
N TRP A 277 -18.77 -11.81 14.38
CA TRP A 277 -17.63 -11.18 15.04
C TRP A 277 -17.55 -11.61 16.49
N SER A 278 -16.33 -11.78 16.98
CA SER A 278 -16.04 -11.94 18.41
C SER A 278 -15.66 -10.57 18.96
N GLY A 279 -16.47 -10.03 19.85
CA GLY A 279 -16.31 -8.65 20.30
C GLY A 279 -17.58 -8.04 20.87
N HIS A 280 -17.58 -6.71 20.98
CA HIS A 280 -18.67 -5.92 21.54
C HIS A 280 -19.05 -4.81 20.57
N LEU A 281 -20.35 -4.49 20.48
CA LEU A 281 -20.87 -3.45 19.60
C LEU A 281 -21.67 -2.43 20.39
N TRP A 282 -21.30 -1.16 20.22
CA TRP A 282 -22.10 -0.02 20.64
C TRP A 282 -22.73 0.64 19.43
N SER A 283 -24.03 0.88 19.48
CA SER A 283 -24.78 1.62 18.48
C SER A 283 -25.23 2.97 19.02
N ASN A 284 -25.32 3.96 18.14
CA ASN A 284 -25.72 5.33 18.48
C ASN A 284 -24.80 6.05 19.48
N VAL A 285 -23.50 5.80 19.39
CA VAL A 285 -22.49 6.53 20.15
C VAL A 285 -22.43 7.98 19.66
N SER A 286 -22.35 8.93 20.59
CA SER A 286 -22.30 10.35 20.24
C SER A 286 -20.98 10.70 19.53
N VAL A 287 -21.09 11.62 18.56
CA VAL A 287 -19.92 12.17 17.87
C VAL A 287 -18.87 12.73 18.84
N GLN A 288 -19.30 13.36 19.95
CA GLN A 288 -18.39 13.94 20.94
C GLN A 288 -17.49 12.87 21.58
N ALA A 289 -18.06 11.71 21.93
CA ALA A 289 -17.27 10.63 22.53
C ALA A 289 -16.18 10.12 21.58
N VAL A 290 -16.49 10.05 20.27
CA VAL A 290 -15.53 9.64 19.23
C VAL A 290 -14.46 10.70 18.99
N VAL A 291 -14.86 11.97 18.92
CA VAL A 291 -13.93 13.12 18.77
C VAL A 291 -12.97 13.20 19.96
N ASP A 292 -13.46 13.07 21.19
CA ASP A 292 -12.63 13.09 22.40
C ASP A 292 -11.64 11.93 22.42
N PHE A 293 -12.08 10.73 22.05
CA PHE A 293 -11.19 9.57 21.92
C PHE A 293 -10.07 9.81 20.91
N LEU A 294 -10.39 10.32 19.72
CA LEU A 294 -9.39 10.58 18.68
C LEU A 294 -8.45 11.74 19.06
N ALA A 295 -8.94 12.76 19.76
CA ALA A 295 -8.10 13.83 20.28
C ALA A 295 -7.09 13.34 21.34
N ASP A 296 -7.49 12.37 22.16
CA ASP A 296 -6.64 11.75 23.18
C ASP A 296 -5.70 10.67 22.64
N TYR A 297 -6.10 10.00 21.56
CA TYR A 297 -5.30 9.00 20.88
C TYR A 297 -4.13 9.65 20.14
N ARG A 298 -2.92 9.12 20.30
CA ARG A 298 -1.70 9.63 19.66
C ARG A 298 -1.30 8.77 18.48
N THR A 299 -1.44 9.31 17.28
CA THR A 299 -0.86 8.76 16.05
C THR A 299 0.56 9.25 15.87
N ASN A 300 1.42 8.42 15.27
CA ASN A 300 2.79 8.81 14.96
C ASN A 300 2.82 10.03 14.01
N SER A 301 3.69 11.00 14.28
CA SER A 301 3.84 12.21 13.46
C SER A 301 4.19 11.92 12.00
N ASN A 302 4.80 10.77 11.74
CA ASN A 302 5.27 10.34 10.42
C ASN A 302 4.24 9.39 9.76
N ALA A 303 3.11 9.08 10.42
CA ALA A 303 2.01 8.36 9.82
C ALA A 303 1.13 9.34 9.03
N HIS A 304 1.53 9.63 7.79
CA HIS A 304 0.83 10.59 6.93
C HIS A 304 -0.60 10.17 6.57
N ARG A 305 -0.91 8.87 6.67
CA ARG A 305 -2.22 8.29 6.35
C ARG A 305 -3.25 8.62 7.43
N VAL A 306 -2.91 8.40 8.70
CA VAL A 306 -3.87 8.48 9.82
C VAL A 306 -3.32 9.41 10.89
N ASN A 307 -3.86 10.62 10.94
CA ASN A 307 -3.63 11.57 12.01
C ASN A 307 -4.92 11.72 12.82
N SER A 308 -4.92 11.23 14.06
CA SER A 308 -6.12 11.19 14.90
C SER A 308 -6.71 12.57 15.18
N ALA A 309 -5.87 13.59 15.37
CA ALA A 309 -6.33 14.97 15.61
C ALA A 309 -7.02 15.57 14.37
N VAL A 310 -6.47 15.34 13.17
CA VAL A 310 -7.06 15.81 11.91
C VAL A 310 -8.36 15.07 11.60
N LEU A 311 -8.43 13.77 11.91
CA LEU A 311 -9.66 12.98 11.80
C LEU A 311 -10.74 13.50 12.77
N ALA A 312 -10.36 13.84 14.01
CA ALA A 312 -11.26 14.43 14.99
C ALA A 312 -11.84 15.77 14.48
N GLU A 313 -11.00 16.65 13.92
CA GLU A 313 -11.43 17.91 13.30
C GLU A 313 -12.39 17.67 12.14
N PHE A 314 -12.10 16.67 11.29
CA PHE A 314 -12.96 16.34 10.15
C PHE A 314 -14.33 15.84 10.60
N ILE A 315 -14.36 14.92 11.56
CA ILE A 315 -15.61 14.40 12.13
C ILE A 315 -16.43 15.53 12.75
N GLN A 316 -15.79 16.42 13.50
CA GLN A 316 -16.46 17.57 14.10
C GLN A 316 -17.06 18.51 13.04
N LYS A 317 -16.32 18.77 11.96
CA LYS A 317 -16.80 19.60 10.84
C LYS A 317 -17.98 18.96 10.09
N MET A 318 -17.93 17.65 9.85
CA MET A 318 -19.04 16.90 9.24
C MET A 318 -20.29 16.92 10.13
N SER A 319 -20.11 16.80 11.45
CA SER A 319 -21.20 16.87 12.42
C SER A 319 -21.96 18.19 12.39
N MET A 320 -21.25 19.31 12.20
CA MET A 320 -21.88 20.62 12.02
C MET A 320 -22.73 20.71 10.74
N LEU A 321 -22.49 19.83 9.76
CA LEU A 321 -23.28 19.72 8.53
C LEU A 321 -24.40 18.67 8.63
N GLY A 322 -24.58 18.05 9.79
CA GLY A 322 -25.59 17.01 10.03
C GLY A 322 -25.16 15.59 9.67
N GLU A 323 -23.91 15.39 9.25
CA GLU A 323 -23.34 14.07 8.92
C GLU A 323 -22.43 13.56 10.06
N LEU A 324 -22.17 12.26 10.17
CA LEU A 324 -21.34 11.66 11.25
C LEU A 324 -21.77 12.07 12.68
N THR A 325 -23.05 12.30 12.91
CA THR A 325 -23.61 12.71 14.21
C THR A 325 -23.77 11.53 15.18
N SER A 326 -23.86 10.31 14.64
CA SER A 326 -24.06 9.06 15.35
C SER A 326 -23.03 8.01 14.90
N TRP A 327 -22.56 7.17 15.81
CA TRP A 327 -21.49 6.21 15.54
C TRP A 327 -21.83 4.81 16.00
N ASN A 328 -21.51 3.84 15.15
CA ASN A 328 -21.34 2.46 15.58
C ASN A 328 -19.87 2.28 15.98
N VAL A 329 -19.64 1.77 17.19
CA VAL A 329 -18.30 1.49 17.71
C VAL A 329 -18.21 -0.01 17.96
N ALA A 330 -17.32 -0.70 17.27
CA ALA A 330 -17.08 -2.12 17.47
C ALA A 330 -15.69 -2.35 18.05
N VAL A 331 -15.61 -3.15 19.11
CA VAL A 331 -14.35 -3.62 19.68
C VAL A 331 -14.20 -5.09 19.29
N LEU A 332 -13.23 -5.37 18.42
CA LEU A 332 -13.09 -6.65 17.74
C LEU A 332 -11.87 -7.42 18.24
N GLY A 333 -12.05 -8.72 18.41
CA GLY A 333 -11.00 -9.66 18.79
C GLY A 333 -11.10 -11.00 18.07
N LYS A 334 -10.20 -11.92 18.41
CA LYS A 334 -10.28 -13.30 17.95
C LYS A 334 -11.31 -14.10 18.77
N GLN A 335 -11.80 -15.20 18.19
CA GLN A 335 -12.65 -16.15 18.92
C GLN A 335 -11.88 -16.82 20.07
N SER A 336 -10.58 -17.03 19.91
CA SER A 336 -9.67 -17.56 20.91
C SER A 336 -8.33 -16.83 20.85
N GLY A 337 -7.65 -16.71 21.99
CA GLY A 337 -6.35 -16.06 22.10
C GLY A 337 -6.07 -15.56 23.50
N THR A 338 -5.06 -14.71 23.63
CA THR A 338 -4.76 -14.05 24.90
C THR A 338 -5.76 -12.91 25.14
N PRO A 339 -6.52 -12.92 26.24
CA PRO A 339 -7.49 -11.88 26.53
C PRO A 339 -6.80 -10.58 26.98
N ILE A 340 -7.47 -9.46 26.74
CA ILE A 340 -7.13 -8.16 27.31
C ILE A 340 -8.39 -7.46 27.81
N LEU A 341 -8.32 -6.98 29.06
CA LEU A 341 -9.38 -6.21 29.68
C LEU A 341 -9.26 -4.73 29.31
N LEU A 342 -10.30 -4.18 28.68
CA LEU A 342 -10.38 -2.78 28.26
C LEU A 342 -11.21 -1.94 29.24
N SER A 343 -12.26 -2.53 29.81
CA SER A 343 -13.13 -1.90 30.82
C SER A 343 -13.79 -3.02 31.63
N PRO A 344 -14.32 -2.79 32.85
CA PRO A 344 -15.02 -3.84 33.59
C PRO A 344 -16.09 -4.55 32.73
N GLY A 345 -15.93 -5.85 32.54
CA GLY A 345 -16.84 -6.65 31.71
C GLY A 345 -16.66 -6.50 30.19
N ILE A 346 -15.68 -5.73 29.73
CA ILE A 346 -15.32 -5.59 28.32
C ILE A 346 -13.92 -6.19 28.12
N GLU A 347 -13.91 -7.45 27.72
CA GLU A 347 -12.71 -8.23 27.40
C GLU A 347 -12.79 -8.70 25.95
N ILE A 348 -11.66 -8.69 25.25
CA ILE A 348 -11.51 -9.27 23.91
C ILE A 348 -10.20 -10.06 23.82
N ASN A 349 -10.15 -11.05 22.93
CA ASN A 349 -8.90 -11.74 22.62
C ASN A 349 -8.11 -10.92 21.60
N LYS A 350 -6.80 -10.76 21.87
CA LYS A 350 -5.89 -10.01 21.01
C LYS A 350 -5.76 -10.62 19.62
N ILE A 351 -5.58 -9.78 18.61
CA ILE A 351 -5.23 -10.16 17.25
C ILE A 351 -3.71 -10.17 17.08
N SER A 352 -3.14 -11.33 16.75
CA SER A 352 -1.72 -11.42 16.41
C SER A 352 -1.47 -10.85 15.01
N ARG A 353 -0.46 -9.99 14.86
CA ARG A 353 -0.02 -9.42 13.58
C ARG A 353 1.49 -9.47 13.50
N GLY A 354 2.02 -9.89 12.34
CA GLY A 354 3.44 -9.71 12.04
C GLY A 354 3.79 -8.22 12.11
N ALA A 355 4.90 -7.90 12.74
CA ALA A 355 5.32 -6.54 13.02
C ALA A 355 6.79 -6.35 12.67
N GLU A 356 7.08 -5.22 12.04
CA GLU A 356 8.44 -4.81 11.65
C GLU A 356 8.88 -3.62 12.51
N LEU A 357 10.07 -3.72 13.12
CA LEU A 357 10.65 -2.69 13.97
C LEU A 357 11.48 -1.70 13.14
N PHE A 358 11.26 -0.42 13.39
CA PHE A 358 12.04 0.67 12.83
C PHE A 358 12.77 1.44 13.93
N ASP A 359 13.74 2.26 13.52
CA ASP A 359 14.49 3.12 14.43
C ASP A 359 13.57 4.04 15.25
N GLY A 360 14.02 4.37 16.47
CA GLY A 360 13.27 5.24 17.38
C GLY A 360 12.07 4.58 18.07
N GLY A 361 12.01 3.24 18.10
CA GLY A 361 10.97 2.49 18.81
C GLY A 361 9.62 2.48 18.11
N ARG A 362 9.63 2.66 16.78
CA ARG A 362 8.44 2.57 15.93
C ARG A 362 8.30 1.17 15.39
N PHE A 363 7.08 0.79 15.05
CA PHE A 363 6.82 -0.44 14.33
C PHE A 363 5.60 -0.31 13.43
N ALA A 364 5.52 -1.12 12.39
CA ALA A 364 4.36 -1.22 11.52
C ALA A 364 3.82 -2.65 11.51
N ILE A 365 2.55 -2.78 11.18
CA ILE A 365 1.85 -4.04 10.95
C ILE A 365 1.14 -3.97 9.59
N GLY A 366 0.75 -5.13 9.05
CA GLY A 366 -0.13 -5.21 7.89
C GLY A 366 -1.56 -4.69 8.17
N VAL A 367 -2.46 -4.94 7.22
CA VAL A 367 -3.87 -4.52 7.30
C VAL A 367 -4.51 -4.91 8.65
N LEU A 368 -5.15 -3.92 9.28
CA LEU A 368 -5.75 -4.09 10.60
C LEU A 368 -7.11 -4.79 10.50
N SER A 369 -7.98 -4.27 9.63
CA SER A 369 -9.37 -4.69 9.46
C SER A 369 -9.55 -5.79 8.42
N ASP A 370 -10.57 -6.64 8.60
CA ASP A 370 -11.05 -7.54 7.57
C ASP A 370 -12.10 -6.80 6.71
N PRO A 371 -12.16 -6.99 5.37
CA PRO A 371 -13.20 -6.38 4.54
C PRO A 371 -14.63 -6.58 5.06
N LYS A 372 -14.92 -7.72 5.71
CA LYS A 372 -16.25 -7.95 6.28
C LYS A 372 -16.56 -7.00 7.45
N ASP A 373 -15.57 -6.47 8.16
CA ASP A 373 -15.79 -5.58 9.31
C ASP A 373 -16.48 -4.28 8.86
N GLU A 374 -16.23 -3.82 7.62
CA GLU A 374 -16.98 -2.73 7.00
C GLU A 374 -18.44 -3.10 6.72
N THR A 375 -18.94 -4.30 7.01
CA THR A 375 -20.37 -4.65 6.90
C THR A 375 -21.14 -4.45 8.22
N ILE A 376 -20.44 -4.14 9.31
CA ILE A 376 -21.04 -3.91 10.63
C ILE A 376 -22.01 -2.72 10.56
N GLY A 377 -23.25 -2.95 11.01
CA GLY A 377 -24.33 -1.96 10.97
C GLY A 377 -25.05 -1.83 9.62
N LEU A 378 -24.66 -2.58 8.57
CA LEU A 378 -25.45 -2.64 7.33
C LEU A 378 -26.71 -3.47 7.54
N ASN A 379 -27.81 -3.02 6.91
CA ASN A 379 -28.99 -3.85 6.70
C ASN A 379 -28.90 -4.65 5.38
N HIS A 380 -29.82 -5.59 5.16
CA HIS A 380 -29.84 -6.46 3.99
C HIS A 380 -29.92 -5.69 2.66
N GLN A 381 -30.76 -4.65 2.58
CA GLN A 381 -30.91 -3.86 1.35
C GLN A 381 -29.64 -3.07 1.02
N GLN A 382 -28.98 -2.49 2.03
CA GLN A 382 -27.70 -1.80 1.85
C GLN A 382 -26.60 -2.77 1.40
N TRP A 383 -26.54 -3.96 2.00
CA TRP A 383 -25.56 -4.98 1.62
C TRP A 383 -25.76 -5.46 0.18
N GLU A 384 -27.00 -5.76 -0.21
CA GLU A 384 -27.34 -6.20 -1.56
C GLU A 384 -27.07 -5.12 -2.61
N ALA A 385 -27.43 -3.86 -2.33
CA ALA A 385 -27.12 -2.74 -3.22
C ALA A 385 -25.60 -2.53 -3.38
N ALA A 386 -24.82 -2.70 -2.31
CA ALA A 386 -23.37 -2.60 -2.37
C ALA A 386 -22.76 -3.77 -3.17
N LEU A 387 -23.29 -4.99 -3.01
CA LEU A 387 -22.85 -6.16 -3.77
C LEU A 387 -23.16 -5.97 -5.25
N GLN A 388 -24.37 -5.53 -5.58
CA GLN A 388 -24.79 -5.28 -6.95
C GLN A 388 -23.90 -4.23 -7.63
N SER A 389 -23.60 -3.12 -6.94
CA SER A 389 -22.66 -2.11 -7.45
C SER A 389 -21.24 -2.66 -7.64
N THR A 390 -20.82 -3.64 -6.84
CA THR A 390 -19.51 -4.31 -6.96
C THR A 390 -19.49 -5.23 -8.18
N ILE A 391 -20.56 -6.01 -8.38
CA ILE A 391 -20.73 -6.91 -9.52
C ILE A 391 -20.78 -6.13 -10.84
N GLU A 392 -21.59 -5.07 -10.92
CA GLU A 392 -21.70 -4.23 -12.12
C GLU A 392 -20.34 -3.65 -12.53
N MET A 393 -19.53 -3.25 -11.54
CA MET A 393 -18.17 -2.78 -11.81
C MET A 393 -17.29 -3.92 -12.32
N TRP A 394 -17.35 -5.10 -11.71
CA TRP A 394 -16.60 -6.26 -12.16
C TRP A 394 -16.97 -6.65 -13.60
N GLU A 395 -18.25 -6.65 -13.95
CA GLU A 395 -18.75 -6.95 -15.32
C GLU A 395 -18.33 -5.89 -16.34
N SER A 396 -18.20 -4.63 -15.94
CA SER A 396 -17.77 -3.54 -16.83
C SER A 396 -16.30 -3.60 -17.25
N LYS A 397 -15.47 -4.41 -16.56
CA LYS A 397 -14.02 -4.51 -16.81
C LYS A 397 -13.73 -5.52 -17.93
N LYS A 398 -13.14 -5.05 -19.03
CA LYS A 398 -12.74 -5.89 -20.18
C LYS A 398 -11.66 -6.93 -19.85
N GLU A 399 -10.83 -6.63 -18.85
CA GLU A 399 -9.83 -7.54 -18.28
C GLU A 399 -10.07 -7.60 -16.77
N ALA A 400 -11.05 -8.42 -16.35
CA ALA A 400 -11.31 -8.60 -14.93
C ALA A 400 -10.09 -9.26 -14.26
N LYS A 401 -9.60 -8.65 -13.17
CA LYS A 401 -8.48 -9.20 -12.37
C LYS A 401 -8.75 -10.60 -11.80
N SER A 402 -10.02 -10.98 -11.69
CA SER A 402 -10.48 -12.29 -11.26
C SER A 402 -11.53 -12.80 -12.25
N THR A 403 -11.45 -14.08 -12.59
CA THR A 403 -12.46 -14.79 -13.39
C THR A 403 -13.73 -15.10 -12.59
N GLU A 404 -13.65 -15.04 -11.25
CA GLU A 404 -14.76 -15.35 -10.36
C GLU A 404 -15.60 -14.11 -10.04
N ARG A 405 -16.92 -14.28 -10.13
CA ARG A 405 -17.89 -13.24 -9.81
C ARG A 405 -17.84 -12.91 -8.31
N PRO A 406 -17.77 -11.63 -7.91
CA PRO A 406 -17.78 -11.23 -6.50
C PRO A 406 -19.03 -11.74 -5.76
N THR A 407 -18.82 -12.33 -4.58
CA THR A 407 -19.89 -12.80 -3.67
C THR A 407 -20.03 -11.91 -2.43
N THR A 408 -19.12 -10.96 -2.25
CA THR A 408 -19.14 -9.96 -1.17
C THR A 408 -18.97 -8.55 -1.75
N PRO A 409 -19.59 -7.53 -1.11
CA PRO A 409 -19.45 -6.15 -1.56
C PRO A 409 -18.05 -5.62 -1.30
N GLY A 410 -17.52 -4.81 -2.23
CA GLY A 410 -16.27 -4.08 -2.05
C GLY A 410 -16.41 -2.90 -1.07
N GLY A 411 -15.33 -2.58 -0.35
CA GLY A 411 -15.30 -1.47 0.62
C GLY A 411 -15.78 -0.13 0.05
N PRO A 412 -15.31 0.31 -1.14
CA PRO A 412 -15.79 1.54 -1.78
C PRO A 412 -17.31 1.52 -2.06
N ALA A 413 -17.85 0.37 -2.50
CA ALA A 413 -19.28 0.22 -2.75
C ALA A 413 -20.09 0.29 -1.45
N ILE A 414 -19.61 -0.34 -0.37
CA ILE A 414 -20.21 -0.25 0.97
C ILE A 414 -20.30 1.21 1.42
N ARG A 415 -19.18 1.93 1.39
CA ARG A 415 -19.10 3.33 1.85
C ARG A 415 -19.99 4.25 1.00
N LYS A 416 -20.05 4.02 -0.31
CA LYS A 416 -20.95 4.72 -1.24
C LYS A 416 -22.42 4.48 -0.85
N VAL A 417 -22.86 3.23 -0.70
CA VAL A 417 -24.25 2.92 -0.38
C VAL A 417 -24.65 3.44 1.01
N ARG A 418 -23.79 3.32 2.02
CA ARG A 418 -24.03 3.90 3.35
C ARG A 418 -24.31 5.39 3.27
N GLY A 419 -23.45 6.14 2.57
CA GLY A 419 -23.50 7.59 2.61
C GLY A 419 -24.42 8.24 1.57
N LEU A 420 -24.51 7.65 0.37
CA LEU A 420 -25.23 8.21 -0.76
C LEU A 420 -26.50 7.44 -1.13
N GLY A 421 -26.73 6.28 -0.50
CA GLY A 421 -27.85 5.41 -0.78
C GLY A 421 -27.73 4.68 -2.13
N ALA A 422 -28.80 4.02 -2.51
CA ALA A 422 -29.00 3.40 -3.81
C ALA A 422 -30.49 3.43 -4.18
N LEU A 423 -30.87 2.87 -5.33
CA LEU A 423 -32.28 2.77 -5.69
C LEU A 423 -33.06 1.96 -4.64
N GLY A 424 -34.01 2.60 -3.97
CA GLY A 424 -34.79 1.98 -2.89
C GLY A 424 -34.06 1.85 -1.55
N VAL A 425 -32.81 2.32 -1.44
CA VAL A 425 -32.00 2.27 -0.21
C VAL A 425 -31.68 3.69 0.25
N PRO A 426 -32.22 4.15 1.39
CA PRO A 426 -31.96 5.50 1.86
C PRO A 426 -30.50 5.69 2.30
N PRO A 427 -29.93 6.90 2.11
CA PRO A 427 -28.61 7.24 2.62
C PRO A 427 -28.63 7.44 4.14
N GLU A 428 -27.56 7.03 4.82
CA GLU A 428 -27.30 7.22 6.26
C GLU A 428 -25.92 7.90 6.49
N PRO A 429 -25.68 9.12 5.94
CA PRO A 429 -24.40 9.81 6.10
C PRO A 429 -24.19 10.34 7.53
N ASP A 430 -25.25 10.35 8.34
CA ASP A 430 -25.22 10.65 9.77
C ASP A 430 -24.49 9.57 10.59
N ARG A 431 -24.25 8.38 10.01
CA ARG A 431 -23.68 7.22 10.72
C ARG A 431 -22.23 6.92 10.34
N GLY A 432 -21.31 7.12 11.28
CA GLY A 432 -19.92 6.65 11.18
C GLY A 432 -19.72 5.24 11.74
N LEU A 433 -18.63 4.57 11.34
CA LEU A 433 -18.20 3.29 11.91
C LEU A 433 -16.76 3.41 12.41
N LEU A 434 -16.57 3.20 13.73
CA LEU A 434 -15.27 3.10 14.39
C LEU A 434 -15.03 1.65 14.83
N LEU A 435 -13.91 1.08 14.43
CA LEU A 435 -13.48 -0.27 14.75
C LEU A 435 -12.22 -0.19 15.60
N LEU A 436 -12.18 -0.91 16.72
CA LEU A 436 -11.06 -0.96 17.65
C LEU A 436 -10.54 -2.38 17.78
N TYR A 437 -9.22 -2.53 17.75
CA TYR A 437 -8.54 -3.81 17.78
C TYR A 437 -7.41 -3.80 18.79
N ALA A 438 -7.38 -4.81 19.67
CA ALA A 438 -6.21 -5.07 20.51
C ALA A 438 -5.22 -5.94 19.75
N VAL A 439 -4.06 -5.39 19.42
CA VAL A 439 -3.04 -6.03 18.61
C VAL A 439 -1.91 -6.53 19.50
N ASP A 440 -1.55 -7.79 19.27
CA ASP A 440 -0.33 -8.41 19.78
C ASP A 440 0.71 -8.45 18.65
N PRO A 441 1.67 -7.51 18.62
CA PRO A 441 2.66 -7.42 17.56
C PRO A 441 3.74 -8.52 17.69
N GLN A 442 3.94 -9.29 16.62
CA GLN A 442 4.87 -10.42 16.54
C GLN A 442 6.08 -10.06 15.69
N PHE A 443 7.28 -10.05 16.29
CA PHE A 443 8.53 -9.64 15.62
C PHE A 443 9.38 -10.86 15.26
N GLU A 444 10.01 -10.86 14.07
CA GLU A 444 10.79 -12.00 13.56
C GLU A 444 12.07 -12.32 14.35
N LYS A 445 12.62 -11.35 15.09
CA LYS A 445 13.80 -11.52 15.95
C LYS A 445 13.36 -11.37 17.40
N ASN A 446 13.97 -12.15 18.31
CA ASN A 446 13.84 -12.12 19.79
C ASN A 446 14.20 -10.76 20.45
N THR A 447 14.07 -9.64 19.74
CA THR A 447 14.15 -8.26 20.23
C THR A 447 12.85 -7.78 20.89
N SER A 448 12.09 -8.71 21.47
CA SER A 448 10.84 -8.45 22.21
C SER A 448 11.11 -7.90 23.61
N ASP A 449 12.05 -6.96 23.74
CA ASP A 449 12.24 -6.26 25.00
C ASP A 449 11.06 -5.29 25.21
N GLY A 450 10.11 -5.74 26.04
CA GLY A 450 9.19 -4.90 26.80
C GLY A 450 8.09 -4.18 26.03
N LEU A 451 7.76 -4.62 24.80
CA LEU A 451 6.66 -4.03 24.03
C LEU A 451 5.30 -4.49 24.57
N SER A 452 4.52 -3.54 25.08
CA SER A 452 3.15 -3.78 25.54
C SER A 452 2.16 -3.85 24.37
N ASP A 453 1.08 -4.60 24.57
CA ASP A 453 -0.10 -4.62 23.70
C ASP A 453 -0.49 -3.22 23.22
N VAL A 454 -0.89 -3.12 21.95
CA VAL A 454 -1.31 -1.84 21.35
C VAL A 454 -2.77 -1.89 20.91
N ILE A 455 -3.42 -0.73 20.90
CA ILE A 455 -4.76 -0.59 20.33
C ILE A 455 -4.62 0.09 18.98
N GLY A 456 -5.06 -0.58 17.92
CA GLY A 456 -5.28 0.03 16.61
C GLY A 456 -6.75 0.41 16.44
N PHE A 457 -7.01 1.38 15.58
CA PHE A 457 -8.36 1.71 15.13
C PHE A 457 -8.47 1.71 13.61
N ALA A 458 -9.68 1.45 13.10
CA ALA A 458 -10.08 1.73 11.74
C ALA A 458 -11.39 2.53 11.73
N ILE A 459 -11.51 3.50 10.82
CA ILE A 459 -12.73 4.30 10.62
C ILE A 459 -13.17 4.14 9.19
N SER A 460 -14.38 3.62 8.99
CA SER A 460 -15.04 3.58 7.68
C SER A 460 -15.97 4.78 7.58
N PHE A 461 -15.58 5.75 6.75
CA PHE A 461 -16.37 6.95 6.52
C PHE A 461 -17.41 6.69 5.41
N PRO A 462 -18.71 7.00 5.62
CA PRO A 462 -19.69 7.01 4.55
C PRO A 462 -19.30 8.01 3.47
N GLY A 463 -19.73 7.74 2.23
CA GLY A 463 -19.68 8.71 1.15
C GLY A 463 -20.47 9.96 1.51
N SER A 464 -20.03 11.13 1.03
CA SER A 464 -20.71 12.39 1.32
C SER A 464 -20.80 13.25 0.07
N LYS A 465 -21.85 14.06 -0.01
CA LYS A 465 -21.98 15.14 -0.99
C LYS A 465 -21.43 16.47 -0.45
N ALA A 466 -21.10 16.55 0.83
CA ALA A 466 -20.53 17.73 1.44
C ALA A 466 -19.08 17.95 0.96
N ASP A 467 -18.74 19.19 0.58
CA ASP A 467 -17.35 19.58 0.26
C ASP A 467 -16.58 19.97 1.53
N ALA A 468 -16.69 19.15 2.57
CA ALA A 468 -15.99 19.37 3.82
C ALA A 468 -14.53 18.91 3.70
N ARG A 469 -13.63 19.82 4.09
CA ARG A 469 -12.18 19.59 4.11
C ARG A 469 -11.57 20.14 5.38
N VAL A 470 -10.53 19.51 5.88
CA VAL A 470 -9.77 19.96 7.06
C VAL A 470 -8.34 20.31 6.70
N GLU A 471 -7.78 21.25 7.46
CA GLU A 471 -6.44 21.74 7.26
C GLU A 471 -5.41 20.78 7.86
N TYR A 472 -4.52 20.23 7.03
CA TYR A 472 -3.36 19.49 7.48
C TYR A 472 -2.07 20.26 7.20
N LYS A 473 -1.33 20.59 8.26
CA LYS A 473 -0.02 21.25 8.16
C LYS A 473 1.06 20.19 8.22
N VAL A 474 1.74 19.98 7.09
CA VAL A 474 2.92 19.13 7.04
C VAL A 474 4.06 19.82 7.81
N ASN A 475 4.61 19.14 8.81
CA ASN A 475 5.71 19.70 9.61
C ASN A 475 7.03 19.54 8.85
N ASN A 476 7.62 20.63 8.37
CA ASN A 476 8.81 20.62 7.50
C ASN A 476 10.02 19.90 8.10
N VAL A 477 10.20 19.88 9.43
CA VAL A 477 11.37 19.25 10.08
C VAL A 477 11.28 17.72 10.11
N GLY A 478 10.09 17.17 10.41
CA GLY A 478 9.84 15.74 10.25
C GLY A 478 9.83 15.33 8.78
N TRP A 479 9.30 16.20 7.92
CA TRP A 479 9.27 15.98 6.48
C TRP A 479 10.68 16.00 5.84
N GLU A 480 11.60 16.86 6.28
CA GLU A 480 13.01 16.82 5.85
C GLU A 480 13.77 15.61 6.42
N GLN A 481 13.46 15.14 7.62
CA GLN A 481 14.06 13.91 8.16
C GLN A 481 13.51 12.63 7.51
N ASP A 482 12.24 12.62 7.09
CA ASP A 482 11.60 11.46 6.46
C ASP A 482 11.64 11.46 4.92
N TYR A 483 11.69 12.63 4.29
CA TYR A 483 11.60 12.88 2.83
C TYR A 483 12.70 13.79 2.29
N GLY A 484 13.56 14.34 3.15
CA GLY A 484 14.84 14.88 2.69
C GLY A 484 15.63 13.75 2.05
N ALA A 485 16.42 14.08 1.04
CA ALA A 485 17.42 13.13 0.58
C ALA A 485 18.25 12.75 1.80
N SER A 486 18.30 11.47 2.16
CA SER A 486 19.43 10.93 2.90
C SER A 486 20.67 11.46 2.19
N GLU A 487 21.45 12.29 2.89
CA GLU A 487 22.57 13.02 2.29
C GLU A 487 23.59 12.10 1.62
#